data_AF-A0A2L2Y8X9-F1
#
_entry.id   AF-A0A2L2Y8X9-F1
#
_cell.length_a   1.000
_cell.length_b   1.000
_cell.length_c   1.000
_cell.angle_alpha   90.00
_cell.angle_beta   90.00
_cell.angle_gamma   90.00
#
_symmetry.space_group_name_H-M   'P 1'
#
loop_
_entity.id
_entity.type
_entity.pdbx_description
1 polymer ?
#
loop_
_entity_poly.entity_id
_entity_poly.type
_entity_poly.pdbx_seq_one_letter_code
_entity_poly.pdbx_strand_id
1 'polypeptide(L)'
;LDLQRDKAFPEYFYSFLNDYFKIFSTYPRSPDEKIYKLKKDIYNIIDVITTYEKQLSVNESSNNKENVISEGLVIVVSLLTSLLRALKHCSAKLNALDVLKIMACYLSPDVILDRLLPYLVYLA
;
A
#
# COMPACT_ATOMS: atom_id res chain seq x y z
N LEU A 1 -3.75 8.17 18.99
CA LEU A 1 -3.04 8.14 17.68
C LEU A 1 -2.57 9.52 17.27
N ASP A 2 -3.27 10.59 17.65
CA ASP A 2 -2.94 11.98 17.25
C ASP A 2 -1.62 12.52 17.81
N LEU A 3 -1.09 11.90 18.88
CA LEU A 3 0.19 12.24 19.51
C LEU A 3 1.44 11.89 18.67
N GLN A 4 1.28 11.17 17.55
CA GLN A 4 2.37 10.78 16.64
C GLN A 4 2.18 11.33 15.22
N ARG A 5 1.27 12.31 15.02
CA ARG A 5 1.23 13.13 13.79
C ARG A 5 2.61 13.76 13.60
N ASP A 6 3.18 13.61 12.41
CA ASP A 6 4.52 14.07 12.00
C ASP A 6 5.73 13.45 12.71
N LYS A 7 5.55 12.46 13.59
CA LYS A 7 6.67 11.74 14.24
C LYS A 7 6.88 10.30 13.78
N ALA A 8 5.80 9.59 13.44
CA ALA A 8 5.86 8.16 13.08
C ALA A 8 5.19 7.82 11.75
N PHE A 9 4.22 8.63 11.29
CA PHE A 9 3.53 8.42 10.02
C PHE A 9 3.21 9.78 9.37
N PRO A 10 3.32 9.91 8.04
CA PRO A 10 2.98 11.15 7.33
C PRO A 10 1.49 11.49 7.38
N GLU A 11 1.12 12.74 7.04
CA GLU A 11 -0.26 13.22 7.16
C GLU A 11 -1.27 12.44 6.31
N TYR A 12 -0.85 11.88 5.17
CA TYR A 12 -1.70 11.02 4.32
C TYR A 12 -2.19 9.75 5.05
N PHE A 13 -1.45 9.30 6.07
CA PHE A 13 -1.88 8.16 6.88
C PHE A 13 -3.13 8.52 7.69
N TYR A 14 -3.14 9.70 8.30
CA TYR A 14 -4.24 10.13 9.16
C TYR A 14 -5.44 10.66 8.37
N SER A 15 -5.20 11.27 7.20
CA SER A 15 -6.28 11.86 6.39
C SER A 15 -7.05 10.85 5.54
N PHE A 16 -6.38 9.80 5.04
CA PHE A 16 -6.98 8.88 4.09
C PHE A 16 -6.77 7.40 4.47
N LEU A 17 -5.54 6.96 4.71
CA LEU A 17 -5.27 5.53 4.93
C LEU A 17 -5.95 5.02 6.22
N ASN A 18 -5.96 5.78 7.29
CA ASN A 18 -6.54 5.38 8.58
C ASN A 18 -8.04 5.12 8.46
N ASP A 19 -8.79 6.01 7.79
CA ASP A 19 -10.22 5.81 7.54
C ASP A 19 -10.44 4.67 6.54
N TYR A 20 -9.59 4.55 5.52
CA TYR A 20 -9.61 3.41 4.60
C TYR A 20 -9.45 2.08 5.36
N PHE A 21 -8.43 1.95 6.21
CA PHE A 21 -8.16 0.76 7.02
C PHE A 21 -9.26 0.47 8.03
N LYS A 22 -9.81 1.50 8.67
CA LYS A 22 -10.98 1.35 9.55
C LYS A 22 -12.14 0.74 8.77
N ILE A 23 -12.52 1.31 7.63
CA ILE A 23 -13.59 0.77 6.78
C ILE A 23 -13.27 -0.67 6.33
N PHE A 24 -12.00 -0.95 6.04
CA PHE A 24 -11.51 -2.27 5.64
C PHE A 24 -11.56 -3.31 6.78
N SER A 25 -11.45 -2.87 8.03
CA SER A 25 -11.50 -3.71 9.24
C SER A 25 -12.92 -3.89 9.79
N THR A 26 -13.74 -2.84 9.76
CA THR A 26 -15.09 -2.82 10.35
C THR A 26 -16.09 -3.62 9.53
N TYR A 27 -15.91 -3.71 8.21
CA TYR A 27 -16.78 -4.52 7.36
C TYR A 27 -16.24 -5.95 7.23
N PRO A 28 -16.95 -6.98 7.74
CA PRO A 28 -16.53 -8.37 7.59
C PRO A 28 -16.73 -8.81 6.14
N ARG A 29 -15.74 -8.52 5.30
CA ARG A 29 -15.62 -9.02 3.93
C ARG A 29 -14.66 -10.19 3.88
N SER A 30 -14.89 -11.10 2.93
CA SER A 30 -13.92 -12.16 2.63
C SER A 30 -12.59 -11.55 2.17
N PRO A 31 -11.45 -12.22 2.41
CA PRO A 31 -10.15 -11.78 1.91
C PRO A 31 -10.14 -11.52 0.39
N ASP A 32 -10.90 -12.32 -0.35
CA ASP A 32 -11.00 -12.23 -1.81
C ASP A 32 -11.72 -10.94 -2.26
N GLU A 33 -12.83 -10.57 -1.61
CA GLU A 33 -13.53 -9.30 -1.87
C GLU A 33 -12.68 -8.08 -1.50
N LYS A 34 -11.92 -8.19 -0.40
CA LYS A 34 -10.99 -7.16 0.06
C LYS A 34 -9.94 -6.86 -1.01
N ILE A 35 -9.41 -7.88 -1.68
CA ILE A 35 -8.46 -7.69 -2.78
C ILE A 35 -9.11 -7.07 -4.01
N TYR A 36 -10.35 -7.47 -4.34
CA TYR A 36 -11.04 -6.86 -5.47
C TYR A 36 -11.27 -5.35 -5.26
N LYS A 37 -11.65 -4.97 -4.03
CA LYS A 37 -11.79 -3.56 -3.66
C LYS A 37 -10.44 -2.83 -3.67
N LEU A 38 -9.40 -3.44 -3.09
CA LEU A 38 -8.05 -2.89 -3.10
C LEU A 38 -7.53 -2.66 -4.53
N LYS A 39 -7.79 -3.59 -5.46
CA LYS A 39 -7.43 -3.46 -6.88
C LYS A 39 -8.11 -2.28 -7.55
N LYS A 40 -9.37 -2.01 -7.21
CA LYS A 40 -10.11 -0.86 -7.74
C LYS A 40 -9.57 0.46 -7.17
N ASP A 41 -9.27 0.47 -5.88
CA ASP A 41 -8.86 1.68 -5.17
C ASP A 41 -7.35 1.97 -5.29
N ILE A 42 -6.54 1.04 -5.84
CA ILE A 42 -5.07 1.15 -5.87
C ILE A 42 -4.58 2.40 -6.57
N TYR A 43 -5.21 2.78 -7.69
CA TYR A 43 -4.83 3.98 -8.44
C TYR A 43 -5.12 5.25 -7.64
N ASN A 44 -6.25 5.28 -6.91
CA ASN A 44 -6.58 6.40 -6.03
C ASN A 44 -5.62 6.47 -4.84
N ILE A 45 -5.25 5.33 -4.25
CA ILE A 45 -4.28 5.29 -3.14
C ILE A 45 -2.93 5.83 -3.61
N ILE A 46 -2.45 5.40 -4.78
CA ILE A 46 -1.19 5.87 -5.37
C ILE A 46 -1.27 7.37 -5.68
N ASP A 47 -2.37 7.84 -6.27
CA ASP A 47 -2.55 9.25 -6.62
C ASP A 47 -2.61 10.16 -5.38
N VAL A 48 -3.32 9.72 -4.33
CA VAL A 48 -3.36 10.42 -3.04
C VAL A 48 -1.96 10.50 -2.44
N ILE A 49 -1.23 9.38 -2.33
CA ILE A 49 0.14 9.37 -1.79
C ILE A 49 1.06 10.27 -2.62
N THR A 50 1.01 10.16 -3.96
CA THR A 50 1.82 10.97 -4.87
C THR A 50 1.50 12.46 -4.77
N THR A 51 0.23 12.82 -4.59
CA THR A 51 -0.22 14.21 -4.49
C THR A 51 0.22 14.85 -3.16
N TYR A 52 0.10 14.13 -2.05
CA TYR A 52 0.59 14.58 -0.75
C TYR A 52 2.11 14.82 -0.77
N GLU A 53 2.87 13.92 -1.39
CA GLU A 53 4.32 14.05 -1.55
C GLU A 53 4.70 15.27 -2.41
N LYS A 54 3.97 15.53 -3.51
CA LYS A 54 4.15 16.75 -4.29
C LYS A 54 3.92 18.02 -3.48
N GLN A 55 2.92 18.04 -2.59
CA GLN A 55 2.66 19.19 -1.72
C GLN A 55 3.76 19.40 -0.69
N LEU A 56 4.34 18.32 -0.15
CA LEU A 56 5.47 18.40 0.79
C LEU A 56 6.75 18.92 0.09
N SER A 57 6.96 18.55 -1.17
CA SER A 57 8.13 18.97 -1.97
C SER A 57 8.21 20.45 -2.34
N VAL A 58 7.13 21.21 -2.18
CA VAL A 58 7.15 22.68 -2.37
C VAL A 58 7.91 23.38 -1.23
N ASN A 59 8.07 22.72 -0.08
CA ASN A 59 8.69 23.30 1.11
C ASN A 59 10.13 22.85 1.38
N GLU A 60 10.61 21.75 0.80
CA GLU A 60 11.98 21.26 1.04
C GLU A 60 12.74 20.90 -0.26
N SER A 61 13.73 21.73 -0.58
CA SER A 61 14.77 21.46 -1.58
C SER A 61 15.73 20.39 -1.07
N SER A 62 15.46 19.09 -1.27
CA SER A 62 16.49 18.04 -1.13
C SER A 62 16.12 16.68 -1.74
N ASN A 63 17.16 15.97 -2.17
CA ASN A 63 17.24 14.73 -2.98
C ASN A 63 16.51 13.47 -2.45
N ASN A 64 15.50 13.55 -1.59
CA ASN A 64 14.87 12.39 -0.94
C ASN A 64 13.53 11.94 -1.56
N LYS A 65 13.26 12.31 -2.83
CA LYS A 65 11.97 12.04 -3.51
C LYS A 65 11.59 10.56 -3.64
N GLU A 66 12.56 9.65 -3.64
CA GLU A 66 12.32 8.23 -3.92
C GLU A 66 12.03 7.41 -2.65
N ASN A 67 12.46 7.88 -1.47
CA ASN A 67 12.38 7.13 -0.22
C ASN A 67 11.05 7.29 0.54
N VAL A 68 10.33 8.41 0.38
CA VAL A 68 9.11 8.65 1.16
C VAL A 68 7.87 8.03 0.52
N ILE A 69 7.78 8.06 -0.82
CA ILE A 69 6.73 7.35 -1.60
C ILE A 69 6.77 5.86 -1.28
N SER A 70 7.97 5.31 -1.14
CA SER A 70 8.16 3.90 -0.82
C SER A 70 7.65 3.54 0.58
N GLU A 71 7.78 4.41 1.58
CA GLU A 71 7.25 4.14 2.94
C GLU A 71 5.71 4.03 2.99
N GLY A 72 5.00 4.92 2.31
CA GLY A 72 3.53 4.88 2.27
C GLY A 72 2.99 3.64 1.56
N LEU A 73 3.61 3.28 0.43
CA LEU A 73 3.26 2.07 -0.30
C LEU A 73 3.63 0.79 0.46
N VAL A 74 4.71 0.79 1.25
CA VAL A 74 5.10 -0.36 2.10
C VAL A 74 3.96 -0.78 3.03
N ILE A 75 3.21 0.18 3.59
CA ILE A 75 2.06 -0.12 4.46
C ILE A 75 0.97 -0.85 3.66
N VAL A 76 0.67 -0.39 2.45
CA VAL A 76 -0.32 -1.02 1.56
C VAL A 76 0.16 -2.41 1.11
N VAL A 77 1.46 -2.57 0.83
CA VAL A 77 2.08 -3.88 0.53
C VAL A 77 1.95 -4.84 1.72
N SER A 78 2.12 -4.35 2.94
CA SER A 78 1.98 -5.15 4.16
C SER A 78 0.53 -5.62 4.37
N LEU A 79 -0.45 -4.78 4.03
CA LEU A 79 -1.85 -5.19 3.97
C LEU A 79 -2.08 -6.24 2.88
N LEU A 80 -1.61 -5.97 1.66
CA LEU A 80 -1.79 -6.85 0.50
C LEU A 80 -1.19 -8.23 0.76
N THR A 81 0.00 -8.31 1.35
CA THR A 81 0.67 -9.57 1.72
C THR A 81 -0.10 -10.31 2.82
N SER A 82 -0.67 -9.61 3.80
CA SER A 82 -1.54 -10.21 4.82
C SER A 82 -2.82 -10.78 4.20
N LEU A 83 -3.40 -10.09 3.21
CA LEU A 83 -4.56 -10.60 2.46
C LEU A 83 -4.18 -11.79 1.60
N LEU A 84 -3.03 -11.73 0.91
CA LEU A 84 -2.51 -12.76 0.01
C LEU A 84 -2.40 -14.12 0.71
N ARG A 85 -1.96 -14.14 1.97
CA ARG A 85 -1.86 -15.37 2.78
C ARG A 85 -3.22 -15.98 3.13
N ALA A 86 -4.28 -15.17 3.15
CA ALA A 86 -5.63 -15.58 3.50
C ALA A 86 -6.54 -15.86 2.28
N LEU A 87 -6.03 -15.68 1.05
CA LEU A 87 -6.81 -15.91 -0.17
C LEU A 87 -7.09 -17.38 -0.42
N LYS A 88 -8.32 -17.67 -0.82
CA LYS A 88 -8.78 -19.03 -1.12
C LYS A 88 -8.98 -19.23 -2.62
N HIS A 89 -9.38 -18.19 -3.35
CA HIS A 89 -9.72 -18.31 -4.77
C HIS A 89 -8.56 -17.92 -5.70
N CYS A 90 -8.39 -18.68 -6.78
CA CYS A 90 -7.34 -18.44 -7.78
C CYS A 90 -7.51 -17.09 -8.50
N SER A 91 -8.74 -16.68 -8.77
CA SER A 91 -9.06 -15.35 -9.31
C SER A 91 -8.60 -14.23 -8.38
N ALA A 92 -8.74 -14.40 -7.07
CA ALA A 92 -8.30 -13.41 -6.09
C ALA A 92 -6.78 -13.35 -6.01
N LYS A 93 -6.08 -14.48 -6.13
CA LYS A 93 -4.61 -14.55 -6.24
C LYS A 93 -4.09 -13.80 -7.46
N LEU A 94 -4.73 -13.97 -8.63
CA LEU A 94 -4.37 -13.22 -9.83
C LEU A 94 -4.58 -11.72 -9.64
N ASN A 95 -5.72 -11.31 -9.08
CA ASN A 95 -5.96 -9.90 -8.77
C ASN A 95 -4.94 -9.34 -7.77
N ALA A 96 -4.54 -10.12 -6.77
CA ALA A 96 -3.51 -9.72 -5.82
C ALA A 96 -2.16 -9.50 -6.51
N LEU A 97 -1.80 -10.37 -7.45
CA LEU A 97 -0.56 -10.28 -8.23
C LEU A 97 -0.57 -9.08 -9.17
N ASP A 98 -1.71 -8.76 -9.80
CA ASP A 98 -1.87 -7.53 -10.59
C ASP A 98 -1.62 -6.28 -9.74
N VAL A 99 -2.20 -6.22 -8.56
CA VAL A 99 -2.00 -5.10 -7.61
C VAL A 99 -0.54 -5.04 -7.18
N LEU A 100 0.08 -6.19 -6.90
CA LEU A 100 1.49 -6.29 -6.54
C LEU A 100 2.38 -5.73 -7.64
N LYS A 101 2.10 -6.08 -8.90
CA LYS A 101 2.85 -5.61 -10.07
C LYS A 101 2.70 -4.11 -10.25
N ILE A 102 1.48 -3.57 -10.11
CA ILE A 102 1.24 -2.12 -10.20
C ILE A 102 2.06 -1.40 -9.13
N MET A 103 2.04 -1.89 -7.89
CA MET A 103 2.78 -1.29 -6.79
C MET A 103 4.29 -1.44 -6.91
N ALA A 104 4.78 -2.55 -7.47
CA ALA A 104 6.19 -2.77 -7.70
C ALA A 104 6.81 -1.72 -8.64
N CYS A 105 6.04 -1.09 -9.53
CA CYS A 105 6.53 0.02 -10.36
C CYS A 105 6.82 1.31 -9.57
N TYR A 106 6.27 1.43 -8.35
CA TYR A 106 6.40 2.62 -7.49
C TYR A 106 7.21 2.34 -6.21
N LEU A 107 7.67 1.09 -6.03
CA LEU A 107 8.36 0.64 -4.83
C LEU A 107 9.86 0.54 -5.08
N SER A 108 10.67 0.85 -4.07
CA SER A 108 12.13 0.68 -4.15
C SER A 108 12.52 -0.79 -4.35
N PRO A 109 13.53 -1.11 -5.18
CA PRO A 109 13.97 -2.48 -5.45
C PRO A 109 14.29 -3.29 -4.19
N ASP A 110 14.81 -2.65 -3.13
CA ASP A 110 15.13 -3.34 -1.87
C ASP A 110 13.86 -3.85 -1.16
N VAL A 111 12.80 -3.05 -1.18
CA VAL A 111 11.50 -3.43 -0.59
C VAL A 111 10.84 -4.53 -1.41
N ILE A 112 10.96 -4.47 -2.74
CA ILE A 112 10.48 -5.53 -3.63
C ILE A 112 11.19 -6.85 -3.29
N LEU A 113 12.51 -6.82 -3.14
CA LEU A 113 13.30 -8.01 -2.89
C LEU A 113 13.02 -8.62 -1.51
N ASP A 114 12.94 -7.80 -0.45
CA ASP A 114 12.72 -8.29 0.91
C ASP A 114 11.27 -8.71 1.17
N ARG A 115 10.30 -7.97 0.64
CA ARG A 115 8.88 -8.16 0.98
C ARG A 115 8.03 -8.79 -0.11
N LEU A 116 8.40 -8.74 -1.39
CA LEU A 116 7.60 -9.31 -2.47
C LEU A 116 8.14 -10.65 -2.96
N LEU A 117 9.47 -10.81 -3.03
CA LEU A 117 10.13 -12.04 -3.49
C LEU A 117 9.65 -13.31 -2.74
N PRO A 118 9.58 -13.33 -1.38
CA PRO A 118 9.18 -14.55 -0.67
C PRO A 118 7.76 -15.01 -1.03
N TYR A 119 6.88 -14.05 -1.31
CA TYR A 119 5.48 -14.34 -1.65
C TYR A 119 5.29 -14.69 -3.11
N LEU A 120 6.11 -14.13 -4.01
CA LEU A 120 6.10 -14.51 -5.42
C LEU A 120 6.55 -15.98 -5.58
N VAL A 121 7.55 -16.40 -4.80
CA VAL A 121 7.98 -17.80 -4.71
C VAL A 121 6.91 -18.70 -4.07
N TYR A 122 6.15 -18.19 -3.10
CA TYR A 122 5.05 -18.95 -2.49
C TYR A 122 3.82 -19.10 -3.41
N LEU A 123 3.64 -18.18 -4.37
CA LEU A 123 2.52 -18.19 -5.31
C LEU A 123 2.83 -18.89 -6.64
N ALA A 124 4.11 -19.04 -6.99
CA ALA A 124 4.62 -19.76 -8.16
C ALA A 124 4.62 -21.27 -7.94
#